data_AF-A0A373FBU0-F1
#
_entry.id   AF-A0A373FBU0-F1
#
_cell.length_a   1.000
_cell.length_b   1.000
_cell.length_c   1.000
_cell.angle_alpha   90.00
_cell.angle_beta   90.00
_cell.angle_gamma   90.00
#
_symmetry.space_group_name_H-M   'P 1'
#
loop_
_entity.id
_entity.type
_entity.pdbx_description
1 polymer ?
#
loop_
_entity_poly.entity_id
_entity_poly.type
_entity_poly.pdbx_seq_one_letter_code
_entity_poly.pdbx_strand_id
1 'polypeptide(L)'
;MLLHSFSSFYGPEFSEVQSGSAAHFLSLTHWIEARKFDLSKHAGLVQELLMMPNEYEVRRLSKRNAALWRSDWPLIKALVIAQGVAYRCIEAAPGLPVKSQLIREIIRNGVSEMVAGILFDQGAKLATAPKVCVIAESKVPITHLNRRMRLINKRFDGSWILVHWRGRFTNQTIHDWALSSGLPICYAGLKDQRTLGEDSKALRECADHYFVFDRRGDRRADRTIANIRATGKEVEVVLWQPEQMDDMFF
;
A
#
# COMPACT_ATOMS: atom_id res chain seq x y z
N MET A 1 23.15 -29.18 -3.09
CA MET A 1 22.75 -27.75 -3.06
C MET A 1 21.24 -27.68 -2.97
N LEU A 2 20.68 -27.40 -1.80
CA LEU A 2 19.24 -27.16 -1.68
C LEU A 2 18.97 -25.79 -2.29
N LEU A 3 18.24 -25.77 -3.42
CA LEU A 3 17.65 -24.55 -3.96
C LEU A 3 16.74 -23.99 -2.86
N HIS A 4 17.23 -23.02 -2.09
CA HIS A 4 16.34 -22.15 -1.33
C HIS A 4 15.43 -21.50 -2.37
N SER A 5 14.16 -21.92 -2.42
CA SER A 5 13.17 -21.20 -3.20
C SER A 5 13.10 -19.80 -2.61
N PHE A 6 13.75 -18.85 -3.27
CA PHE A 6 13.41 -17.45 -3.13
C PHE A 6 12.00 -17.36 -3.68
N SER A 7 10.98 -17.44 -2.81
CA SER A 7 9.69 -16.94 -3.22
C SER A 7 9.93 -15.48 -3.59
N SER A 8 9.34 -14.99 -4.67
CA SER A 8 9.30 -13.56 -4.96
C SER A 8 7.96 -13.01 -4.49
N PHE A 9 7.76 -11.70 -4.51
CA PHE A 9 6.45 -11.13 -4.21
C PHE A 9 6.19 -9.78 -4.89
N TYR A 10 4.93 -9.43 -5.08
CA TYR A 10 4.45 -8.14 -5.53
C TYR A 10 4.20 -7.21 -4.34
N GLY A 11 4.78 -6.02 -4.43
CA GLY A 11 4.50 -4.90 -3.53
C GLY A 11 3.55 -3.88 -4.18
N PRO A 12 3.62 -2.61 -3.76
CA PRO A 12 2.82 -1.55 -4.35
C PRO A 12 3.30 -1.16 -5.76
N GLU A 13 2.39 -0.57 -6.53
CA GLU A 13 2.66 0.20 -7.74
C GLU A 13 3.46 1.46 -7.38
N PHE A 14 4.48 1.76 -8.18
CA PHE A 14 5.29 2.97 -8.04
C PHE A 14 5.03 3.85 -9.25
N SER A 15 4.20 4.88 -9.09
CA SER A 15 3.87 5.83 -10.16
C SER A 15 5.10 6.48 -10.80
N GLU A 16 6.14 6.68 -10.01
CA GLU A 16 7.41 7.31 -10.35
C GLU A 16 8.32 6.41 -11.19
N VAL A 17 8.04 5.10 -11.26
CA VAL A 17 8.85 4.09 -11.97
C VAL A 17 8.26 3.76 -13.36
N GLN A 18 7.25 4.53 -13.82
CA GLN A 18 6.67 4.47 -15.19
C GLN A 18 6.18 3.10 -15.68
N SER A 19 6.05 2.08 -14.83
CA SER A 19 5.61 0.74 -15.28
C SER A 19 4.10 0.56 -15.30
N GLY A 20 3.35 1.32 -14.49
CA GLY A 20 1.90 1.12 -14.29
C GLY A 20 1.55 -0.27 -13.72
N SER A 21 2.54 -0.97 -13.16
CA SER A 21 2.44 -2.34 -12.64
C SER A 21 2.99 -2.43 -11.22
N ALA A 22 2.43 -3.35 -10.43
CA ALA A 22 2.91 -3.63 -9.08
C ALA A 22 4.38 -4.06 -9.14
N ALA A 23 5.22 -3.47 -8.28
CA ALA A 23 6.64 -3.79 -8.29
C ALA A 23 6.89 -5.22 -7.80
N HIS A 24 7.66 -5.99 -8.58
CA HIS A 24 8.04 -7.34 -8.23
C HIS A 24 9.38 -7.34 -7.47
N PHE A 25 9.40 -8.00 -6.31
CA PHE A 25 10.55 -8.10 -5.43
C PHE A 25 10.98 -9.56 -5.34
N LEU A 26 12.24 -9.85 -5.69
CA LEU A 26 12.76 -11.20 -5.65
C LEU A 26 12.94 -11.73 -4.22
N SER A 27 13.11 -10.84 -3.24
CA SER A 27 13.17 -11.22 -1.82
C SER A 27 12.82 -10.07 -0.87
N LEU A 28 12.64 -10.38 0.41
CA LEU A 28 12.45 -9.35 1.44
C LEU A 28 13.67 -8.41 1.52
N THR A 29 14.87 -8.89 1.21
CA THR A 29 16.07 -8.05 1.10
C THR A 29 15.91 -7.01 -0.02
N HIS A 30 15.40 -7.38 -1.20
CA HIS A 30 15.18 -6.43 -2.29
C HIS A 30 14.22 -5.32 -1.86
N TRP A 31 13.14 -5.70 -1.18
CA TRP A 31 12.19 -4.76 -0.61
C TRP A 31 12.84 -3.80 0.39
N ILE A 32 13.55 -4.33 1.40
CA ILE A 32 14.19 -3.53 2.46
C ILE A 32 15.22 -2.57 1.87
N GLU A 33 16.08 -3.04 0.97
CA GLU A 33 17.15 -2.24 0.38
C GLU A 33 16.60 -1.15 -0.56
N ALA A 34 15.57 -1.46 -1.36
CA ALA A 34 14.89 -0.47 -2.18
C ALA A 34 14.24 0.65 -1.35
N ARG A 35 13.65 0.31 -0.19
CA ARG A 35 12.95 1.27 0.69
C ARG A 35 13.88 2.19 1.50
N LYS A 36 15.20 1.98 1.46
CA LYS A 36 16.18 2.95 1.99
C LYS A 36 16.23 4.24 1.19
N PHE A 37 15.74 4.24 -0.04
CA PHE A 37 15.77 5.40 -0.92
C PHE A 37 14.40 6.07 -0.99
N ASP A 38 14.40 7.40 -1.05
CA ASP A 38 13.20 8.17 -1.36
C ASP A 38 12.89 7.99 -2.85
N LEU A 39 11.77 7.30 -3.13
CA LEU A 39 11.36 6.95 -4.48
C LEU A 39 11.17 8.20 -5.36
N SER A 40 10.67 9.30 -4.78
CA SER A 40 10.44 10.55 -5.51
C SER A 40 11.73 11.20 -6.03
N LYS A 41 12.87 10.88 -5.40
CA LYS A 41 14.19 11.45 -5.73
C LYS A 41 15.09 10.47 -6.46
N HIS A 42 14.92 9.17 -6.20
CA HIS A 42 15.87 8.13 -6.59
C HIS A 42 15.20 6.94 -7.31
N ALA A 43 14.11 7.18 -8.04
CA ALA A 43 13.37 6.16 -8.78
C ALA A 43 14.25 5.25 -9.65
N GLY A 44 15.21 5.83 -10.38
CA GLY A 44 16.13 5.05 -11.23
C GLY A 44 17.02 4.08 -10.44
N LEU A 45 17.52 4.50 -9.27
CA LEU A 45 18.33 3.65 -8.39
C LEU A 45 17.48 2.54 -7.77
N VAL A 46 16.24 2.86 -7.37
CA VAL A 46 15.28 1.85 -6.90
C VAL A 46 15.04 0.81 -8.00
N GLN A 47 14.78 1.24 -9.23
CA GLN A 47 14.59 0.32 -10.35
C GLN A 47 15.81 -0.57 -10.59
N GLU A 48 17.03 -0.01 -10.51
CA GLU A 48 18.26 -0.79 -10.63
C GLU A 48 18.38 -1.85 -9.52
N LEU A 49 18.05 -1.50 -8.28
CA LEU A 49 18.03 -2.43 -7.14
C LEU A 49 17.02 -3.57 -7.35
N LEU A 50 15.85 -3.29 -7.93
CA LEU A 50 14.83 -4.31 -8.22
C LEU A 50 15.28 -5.30 -9.31
N MET A 51 16.14 -4.86 -10.22
CA MET A 51 16.67 -5.69 -11.31
C MET A 51 17.91 -6.49 -10.91
N MET A 52 18.45 -6.29 -9.70
CA MET A 52 19.59 -7.07 -9.22
C MET A 52 19.20 -8.55 -9.08
N PRO A 53 20.05 -9.49 -9.51
CA PRO A 53 19.66 -10.90 -9.57
C PRO A 53 19.72 -11.60 -8.20
N ASN A 54 20.36 -11.00 -7.19
CA ASN A 54 20.50 -11.62 -5.87
C ASN A 54 20.66 -10.61 -4.71
N GLU A 55 20.47 -11.13 -3.50
CA GLU A 55 20.51 -10.37 -2.24
C GLU A 55 21.88 -9.74 -1.93
N TYR A 56 22.97 -10.32 -2.42
CA TYR A 56 24.30 -9.79 -2.19
C TYR A 56 24.53 -8.52 -3.02
N GLU A 57 24.15 -8.55 -4.30
CA GLU A 57 24.32 -7.43 -5.21
C GLU A 57 23.43 -6.25 -4.86
N VAL A 58 22.17 -6.50 -4.45
CA VAL A 58 21.27 -5.43 -4.01
C VAL A 58 21.80 -4.71 -2.77
N ARG A 59 22.37 -5.44 -1.79
CA ARG A 59 23.02 -4.84 -0.61
C ARG A 59 24.29 -4.08 -0.98
N ARG A 60 25.10 -4.62 -1.89
CA ARG A 60 26.33 -3.98 -2.35
C ARG A 60 26.03 -2.65 -3.03
N LEU A 61 25.07 -2.62 -3.95
CA LEU A 61 24.66 -1.39 -4.64
C LEU A 61 24.04 -0.38 -3.68
N SER A 62 23.15 -0.83 -2.79
CA SER A 62 22.54 0.03 -1.77
C SER A 62 23.60 0.65 -0.85
N LYS A 63 24.57 -0.15 -0.37
CA LYS A 63 25.65 0.34 0.49
C LYS A 63 26.61 1.30 -0.23
N ARG A 64 26.88 1.07 -1.52
CA ARG A 64 27.66 2.00 -2.35
C ARG A 64 27.00 3.38 -2.42
N ASN A 65 25.68 3.42 -2.35
CA ASN A 65 24.87 4.63 -2.39
C ASN A 65 24.35 5.04 -1.00
N ALA A 66 25.02 4.65 0.09
CA ALA A 66 24.54 4.92 1.44
C ALA A 66 24.36 6.40 1.78
N ALA A 67 25.09 7.30 1.10
CA ALA A 67 24.90 8.75 1.23
C ALA A 67 23.53 9.25 0.75
N LEU A 68 22.83 8.46 -0.07
CA LEU A 68 21.49 8.74 -0.60
C LEU A 68 20.39 8.03 0.21
N TRP A 69 20.75 7.31 1.27
CA TRP A 69 19.75 6.74 2.17
C TRP A 69 18.94 7.84 2.83
N ARG A 70 17.65 7.59 2.96
CA ARG A 70 16.73 8.45 3.70
C ARG A 70 17.16 8.59 5.15
N SER A 71 17.12 9.81 5.68
CA SER A 71 17.59 10.14 7.03
C SER A 71 16.74 9.51 8.14
N ASP A 72 15.46 9.22 7.86
CA ASP A 72 14.51 8.59 8.77
C ASP A 72 14.61 7.05 8.77
N TRP A 73 15.56 6.46 8.03
CA TRP A 73 15.69 5.00 7.89
C TRP A 73 15.69 4.24 9.22
N PRO A 74 16.47 4.65 10.26
CA PRO A 74 16.47 3.94 11.53
C PRO A 74 15.08 3.89 12.21
N LEU A 75 14.25 4.91 11.99
CA LEU A 75 12.91 5.03 12.59
C LEU A 75 11.89 4.15 11.86
N ILE A 76 12.00 4.03 10.53
CA ILE A 76 11.00 3.34 9.71
C ILE A 76 11.38 1.90 9.37
N LYS A 77 12.62 1.45 9.65
CA LYS A 77 13.11 0.10 9.29
C LYS A 77 12.17 -1.00 9.75
N ALA A 78 11.70 -0.95 11.00
CA ALA A 78 10.78 -1.94 11.56
C ALA A 78 9.46 -1.99 10.78
N LEU A 79 8.87 -0.83 10.50
CA LEU A 79 7.64 -0.67 9.73
C LEU A 79 7.79 -1.24 8.32
N VAL A 80 8.88 -0.89 7.63
CA VAL A 80 9.19 -1.39 6.28
C VAL A 80 9.29 -2.91 6.28
N ILE A 81 9.96 -3.52 7.26
CA ILE A 81 10.08 -4.97 7.35
C ILE A 81 8.71 -5.63 7.55
N ALA A 82 7.91 -5.14 8.51
CA ALA A 82 6.57 -5.67 8.76
C ALA A 82 5.67 -5.54 7.52
N GLN A 83 5.75 -4.42 6.79
CA GLN A 83 5.02 -4.22 5.53
C GLN A 83 5.46 -5.22 4.44
N GLY A 84 6.76 -5.49 4.31
CA GLY A 84 7.27 -6.50 3.36
C GLY A 84 6.81 -7.92 3.72
N VAL A 85 6.77 -8.27 5.00
CA VAL A 85 6.17 -9.52 5.48
C VAL A 85 4.67 -9.57 5.18
N ALA A 86 3.96 -8.45 5.31
CA ALA A 86 2.53 -8.41 5.00
C ALA A 86 2.29 -8.75 3.52
N TYR A 87 3.02 -8.11 2.60
CA TYR A 87 2.93 -8.42 1.16
C TYR A 87 3.22 -9.89 0.86
N ARG A 88 4.28 -10.44 1.47
CA ARG A 88 4.61 -11.88 1.38
C ARG A 88 3.45 -12.78 1.76
N CYS A 89 2.81 -12.50 2.89
CA CYS A 89 1.70 -13.30 3.40
C CYS A 89 0.43 -13.14 2.55
N ILE A 90 0.18 -11.94 2.01
CA ILE A 90 -0.99 -11.67 1.14
C ILE A 90 -0.89 -12.46 -0.16
N GLU A 91 0.26 -12.47 -0.82
CA GLU A 91 0.42 -13.13 -2.12
C GLU A 91 0.53 -14.64 -2.03
N ALA A 92 1.13 -15.15 -0.95
CA ALA A 92 1.38 -16.58 -0.85
C ALA A 92 0.08 -17.41 -0.71
N ALA A 93 -1.07 -16.79 -0.44
CA ALA A 93 -2.36 -17.49 -0.34
C ALA A 93 -2.68 -18.30 -1.61
N PRO A 94 -2.98 -19.62 -1.50
CA PRO A 94 -3.37 -20.32 -0.27
C PRO A 94 -2.24 -20.97 0.55
N GLY A 95 -0.97 -20.88 0.15
CA GLY A 95 0.18 -21.40 0.90
C GLY A 95 0.83 -20.34 1.78
N LEU A 96 0.49 -20.27 3.08
CA LEU A 96 1.17 -19.32 3.98
C LEU A 96 2.69 -19.53 3.95
N PRO A 97 3.49 -18.45 3.91
CA PRO A 97 4.93 -18.58 3.91
C PRO A 97 5.38 -19.19 5.24
N VAL A 98 6.35 -20.10 5.17
CA VAL A 98 6.86 -20.77 6.37
C VAL A 98 7.47 -19.72 7.30
N LYS A 99 6.90 -19.54 8.50
CA LYS A 99 7.35 -18.53 9.50
C LYS A 99 8.87 -18.53 9.69
N SER A 100 9.48 -19.71 9.82
CA SER A 100 10.93 -19.86 10.01
C SER A 100 11.76 -19.42 8.80
N GLN A 101 11.21 -19.42 7.58
CA GLN A 101 11.87 -18.87 6.40
C GLN A 101 11.89 -17.34 6.45
N LEU A 102 10.75 -16.71 6.70
CA LEU A 102 10.66 -15.25 6.77
C LEU A 102 11.46 -14.67 7.93
N ILE A 103 11.45 -15.31 9.11
CA ILE A 103 12.31 -14.90 10.23
C ILE A 103 13.79 -14.93 9.81
N ARG A 104 14.25 -15.97 9.11
CA ARG A 104 15.63 -16.04 8.60
C ARG A 104 15.93 -14.93 7.59
N GLU A 105 14.99 -14.59 6.71
CA GLU A 105 15.14 -13.44 5.79
C GLU A 105 15.26 -12.11 6.56
N ILE A 106 14.48 -11.91 7.62
CA ILE A 106 14.56 -10.71 8.47
C ILE A 106 15.91 -10.64 9.20
N ILE A 107 16.37 -11.74 9.79
CA ILE A 107 17.67 -11.80 10.49
C ILE A 107 18.81 -11.46 9.55
N ARG A 108 18.78 -11.98 8.31
CA ARG A 108 19.77 -11.66 7.27
C ARG A 108 19.85 -10.17 6.98
N ASN A 109 18.83 -9.37 7.29
CA ASN A 109 18.80 -7.92 7.13
C ASN A 109 19.27 -7.15 8.39
N GLY A 110 20.06 -7.81 9.24
CA GLY A 110 20.70 -7.19 10.40
C GLY A 110 19.71 -6.86 11.50
N VAL A 111 18.80 -7.79 11.79
CA VAL A 111 17.83 -7.73 12.89
C VAL A 111 18.10 -8.92 13.80
N SER A 112 18.03 -8.73 15.12
CA SER A 112 18.21 -9.84 16.06
C SER A 112 17.06 -10.84 15.96
N GLU A 113 17.28 -12.10 16.34
CA GLU A 113 16.27 -13.16 16.24
C GLU A 113 14.97 -12.83 17.01
N MET A 114 15.11 -12.27 18.22
CA MET A 114 13.96 -11.83 19.02
C MET A 114 13.14 -10.78 18.29
N VAL A 115 13.79 -9.74 17.74
CA VAL A 115 13.08 -8.68 17.02
C VAL A 115 12.51 -9.20 15.69
N ALA A 116 13.20 -10.14 15.02
CA ALA A 116 12.71 -10.74 13.79
C ALA A 116 11.38 -11.48 13.98
N GLY A 117 11.21 -12.20 15.10
CA GLY A 117 9.93 -12.81 15.47
C GLY A 117 8.80 -11.79 15.63
N ILE A 118 9.06 -10.69 16.34
CA ILE A 118 8.10 -9.60 16.54
C ILE A 118 7.67 -8.97 15.21
N LEU A 119 8.65 -8.64 14.34
CA LEU A 119 8.37 -8.04 13.03
C LEU A 119 7.60 -8.98 12.11
N PHE A 120 7.89 -10.29 12.17
CA PHE A 120 7.09 -11.29 11.47
C PHE A 120 5.64 -11.27 11.96
N ASP A 121 5.42 -11.36 13.28
CA ASP A 121 4.06 -11.42 13.84
C ASP A 121 3.27 -10.14 13.54
N GLN A 122 3.92 -8.98 13.56
CA GLN A 122 3.34 -7.70 13.12
C GLN A 122 2.92 -7.73 11.65
N GLY A 123 3.81 -8.17 10.75
CA GLY A 123 3.50 -8.27 9.32
C GLY A 123 2.41 -9.30 9.01
N ALA A 124 2.42 -10.45 9.70
CA ALA A 124 1.39 -11.47 9.57
C ALA A 124 0.02 -10.94 10.05
N LYS A 125 -0.03 -10.18 11.14
CA LYS A 125 -1.24 -9.48 11.60
C LYS A 125 -1.74 -8.47 10.56
N LEU A 126 -0.84 -7.71 9.93
CA LEU A 126 -1.22 -6.77 8.86
C LEU A 126 -1.79 -7.48 7.63
N ALA A 127 -1.28 -8.66 7.28
CA ALA A 127 -1.74 -9.44 6.12
C ALA A 127 -3.17 -9.98 6.27
N THR A 128 -3.66 -10.15 7.50
CA THR A 128 -5.02 -10.62 7.80
C THR A 128 -5.95 -9.50 8.27
N ALA A 129 -5.47 -8.26 8.22
CA ALA A 129 -6.22 -7.11 8.69
C ALA A 129 -7.40 -6.76 7.76
N PRO A 130 -8.41 -6.00 8.25
CA PRO A 130 -9.56 -5.61 7.45
C PRO A 130 -9.17 -4.87 6.17
N LYS A 131 -9.85 -5.21 5.07
CA LYS A 131 -9.66 -4.56 3.78
C LYS A 131 -10.54 -3.32 3.70
N VAL A 132 -9.94 -2.18 3.40
CA VAL A 132 -10.62 -0.90 3.30
C VAL A 132 -10.44 -0.33 1.91
N CYS A 133 -11.56 -0.04 1.23
CA CYS A 133 -11.55 0.68 -0.04
C CYS A 133 -11.97 2.13 0.19
N VAL A 134 -11.20 3.07 -0.37
CA VAL A 134 -11.53 4.50 -0.33
C VAL A 134 -11.75 4.98 -1.75
N ILE A 135 -12.96 5.45 -2.05
CA ILE A 135 -13.36 6.00 -3.34
C ILE A 135 -13.41 7.51 -3.20
N ALA A 136 -12.56 8.21 -3.95
CA ALA A 136 -12.47 9.66 -3.89
C ALA A 136 -12.01 10.22 -5.24
N GLU A 137 -12.63 11.30 -5.70
CA GLU A 137 -12.12 12.00 -6.87
C GLU A 137 -10.78 12.70 -6.58
N SER A 138 -10.00 12.98 -7.63
CA SER A 138 -8.75 13.76 -7.52
C SER A 138 -8.95 15.19 -7.04
N LYS A 139 -10.18 15.71 -7.10
CA LYS A 139 -10.55 17.08 -6.68
C LYS A 139 -10.78 17.23 -5.18
N VAL A 140 -10.80 16.13 -4.41
CA VAL A 140 -10.96 16.20 -2.95
C VAL A 140 -9.78 16.97 -2.36
N PRO A 141 -10.00 18.04 -1.56
CA PRO A 141 -8.92 18.78 -0.93
C PRO A 141 -8.03 17.86 -0.09
N ILE A 142 -6.71 17.99 -0.26
CA ILE A 142 -5.74 17.10 0.41
C ILE A 142 -5.83 17.18 1.93
N THR A 143 -6.20 18.34 2.48
CA THR A 143 -6.44 18.57 3.91
C THR A 143 -7.59 17.70 4.44
N HIS A 144 -8.71 17.68 3.73
CA HIS A 144 -9.87 16.84 4.03
C HIS A 144 -9.54 15.36 3.92
N LEU A 145 -8.84 14.97 2.84
CA LEU A 145 -8.42 13.60 2.62
C LEU A 145 -7.51 13.12 3.77
N ASN A 146 -6.45 13.86 4.08
CA ASN A 146 -5.49 13.52 5.13
C ASN A 146 -6.14 13.42 6.51
N ARG A 147 -7.03 14.35 6.86
CA ARG A 147 -7.78 14.29 8.13
C ARG A 147 -8.57 13.00 8.23
N ARG A 148 -9.27 12.62 7.16
CA ARG A 148 -10.09 11.41 7.14
C ARG A 148 -9.25 10.15 7.15
N MET A 149 -8.16 10.09 6.38
CA MET A 149 -7.25 8.94 6.37
C MET A 149 -6.66 8.68 7.76
N ARG A 150 -6.30 9.73 8.52
CA ARG A 150 -5.87 9.60 9.93
C ARG A 150 -6.97 9.03 10.84
N LEU A 151 -8.23 9.41 10.63
CA LEU A 151 -9.36 8.87 11.40
C LEU A 151 -9.61 7.39 11.07
N ILE A 152 -9.54 7.02 9.79
CA ILE A 152 -9.61 5.61 9.35
C ILE A 152 -8.48 4.82 10.01
N ASN A 153 -7.25 5.34 9.96
CA ASN A 153 -6.11 4.67 10.56
C ASN A 153 -6.25 4.49 12.07
N LYS A 154 -6.78 5.50 12.77
CA LYS A 154 -7.09 5.39 14.20
C LYS A 154 -8.19 4.37 14.47
N ARG A 155 -9.24 4.31 13.63
CA ARG A 155 -10.36 3.36 13.78
C ARG A 155 -9.89 1.90 13.72
N PHE A 156 -8.88 1.60 12.92
CA PHE A 156 -8.34 0.26 12.74
C PHE A 156 -6.99 0.05 13.45
N ASP A 157 -6.64 0.88 14.44
CA ASP A 157 -5.39 0.78 15.21
C ASP A 157 -4.12 0.63 14.35
N GLY A 158 -4.08 1.33 13.22
CA GLY A 158 -2.97 1.24 12.25
C GLY A 158 -2.82 -0.11 11.55
N SER A 159 -3.79 -1.03 11.71
CA SER A 159 -3.75 -2.39 11.20
C SER A 159 -4.90 -2.63 10.22
N TRP A 160 -4.69 -2.29 8.95
CA TRP A 160 -5.65 -2.50 7.86
C TRP A 160 -4.94 -2.52 6.50
N ILE A 161 -5.61 -3.05 5.47
CA ILE A 161 -5.09 -3.14 4.11
C ILE A 161 -5.86 -2.16 3.24
N LEU A 162 -5.14 -1.26 2.54
CA LEU A 162 -5.77 -0.44 1.52
C LEU A 162 -6.09 -1.31 0.30
N VAL A 163 -7.35 -1.33 -0.11
CA VAL A 163 -7.75 -1.85 -1.41
C VAL A 163 -7.88 -0.67 -2.37
N HIS A 164 -6.82 -0.44 -3.12
CA HIS A 164 -6.74 0.63 -4.10
C HIS A 164 -7.54 0.25 -5.35
N TRP A 165 -8.67 0.93 -5.54
CA TRP A 165 -9.48 0.82 -6.75
C TRP A 165 -8.72 1.41 -7.94
N ARG A 166 -8.62 0.68 -9.05
CA ARG A 166 -7.91 1.14 -10.27
C ARG A 166 -8.83 1.79 -11.31
N GLY A 167 -10.14 1.78 -11.09
CA GLY A 167 -11.12 2.28 -12.04
C GLY A 167 -11.35 3.79 -11.97
N ARG A 168 -12.58 4.22 -12.25
CA ARG A 168 -12.97 5.63 -12.14
C ARG A 168 -13.05 6.07 -10.68
N PHE A 169 -12.84 7.37 -10.45
CA PHE A 169 -12.83 7.99 -9.11
C PHE A 169 -11.74 7.42 -8.19
N THR A 170 -10.61 7.07 -8.79
CA THR A 170 -9.38 6.75 -8.08
C THR A 170 -8.59 8.01 -7.80
N ASN A 171 -8.07 8.11 -6.57
CA ASN A 171 -7.19 9.19 -6.16
C ASN A 171 -5.85 8.59 -5.69
N GLN A 172 -4.79 8.85 -6.46
CA GLN A 172 -3.45 8.36 -6.20
C GLN A 172 -2.89 8.85 -4.86
N THR A 173 -3.31 10.01 -4.37
CA THR A 173 -2.86 10.53 -3.06
C THR A 173 -3.25 9.58 -1.91
N ILE A 174 -4.34 8.81 -2.03
CA ILE A 174 -4.71 7.78 -1.05
C ILE A 174 -3.68 6.65 -1.03
N HIS A 175 -3.26 6.21 -2.22
CA HIS A 175 -2.25 5.18 -2.37
C HIS A 175 -0.94 5.61 -1.71
N ASP A 176 -0.47 6.81 -2.04
CA ASP A 176 0.82 7.32 -1.55
C ASP A 176 0.76 7.57 -0.03
N TRP A 177 -0.40 8.01 0.47
CA TRP A 177 -0.65 8.14 1.91
C TRP A 177 -0.53 6.79 2.61
N ALA A 178 -1.15 5.73 2.09
CA ALA A 178 -1.09 4.40 2.68
C ALA A 178 0.34 3.84 2.67
N LEU A 179 1.06 4.02 1.57
CA LEU A 179 2.45 3.62 1.45
C LEU A 179 3.35 4.35 2.46
N SER A 180 3.15 5.66 2.65
CA SER A 180 3.89 6.45 3.64
C SER A 180 3.57 6.06 5.08
N SER A 181 2.36 5.56 5.33
CA SER A 181 1.89 5.09 6.63
C SER A 181 2.30 3.63 6.92
N GLY A 182 2.98 2.97 5.98
CA GLY A 182 3.41 1.58 6.11
C GLY A 182 2.28 0.55 6.01
N LEU A 183 1.14 0.95 5.43
CA LEU A 183 0.01 0.05 5.21
C LEU A 183 0.23 -0.78 3.93
N PRO A 184 -0.08 -2.08 3.93
CA PRO A 184 -0.10 -2.87 2.71
C PRO A 184 -1.21 -2.39 1.76
N ILE A 185 -0.98 -2.54 0.46
CA ILE A 185 -1.89 -2.10 -0.60
C ILE A 185 -2.19 -3.28 -1.53
N CYS A 186 -3.47 -3.59 -1.71
CA CYS A 186 -3.96 -4.51 -2.75
C CYS A 186 -4.66 -3.71 -3.84
N TYR A 187 -4.62 -4.20 -5.08
CA TYR A 187 -5.26 -3.54 -6.21
C TYR A 187 -6.51 -4.28 -6.64
N ALA A 188 -7.57 -3.53 -6.94
CA ALA A 188 -8.83 -4.08 -7.42
C ALA A 188 -9.35 -3.33 -8.65
N GLY A 189 -9.95 -4.08 -9.57
CA GLY A 189 -10.48 -3.55 -10.82
C GLY A 189 -9.42 -3.28 -11.89
N LEU A 190 -9.91 -2.78 -13.02
CA LEU A 190 -9.15 -2.42 -14.20
C LEU A 190 -9.14 -0.90 -14.38
N LYS A 191 -8.16 -0.41 -15.14
CA LYS A 191 -8.07 1.00 -15.52
C LYS A 191 -9.38 1.44 -16.17
N ASP A 192 -9.88 2.62 -15.77
CA ASP A 192 -11.11 3.23 -16.29
C ASP A 192 -12.42 2.45 -16.06
N GLN A 193 -12.37 1.33 -15.32
CA GLN A 193 -13.54 0.54 -14.97
C GLN A 193 -14.57 1.40 -14.21
N ARG A 194 -15.83 1.28 -14.62
CA ARG A 194 -16.94 2.02 -13.98
C ARG A 194 -17.26 1.39 -12.62
N THR A 195 -17.75 2.22 -11.70
CA THR A 195 -18.21 1.78 -10.37
C THR A 195 -19.61 1.16 -10.39
N LEU A 196 -20.27 1.16 -11.56
CA LEU A 196 -21.63 0.70 -11.81
C LEU A 196 -21.68 -0.12 -13.10
N GLY A 197 -22.66 -1.02 -13.19
CA GLY A 197 -22.85 -1.94 -14.33
C GLY A 197 -22.44 -3.37 -13.99
N GLU A 198 -22.43 -4.25 -14.98
CA GLU A 198 -22.12 -5.68 -14.83
C GLU A 198 -20.72 -5.89 -14.22
N ASP A 199 -19.76 -5.08 -14.62
CA ASP A 199 -18.38 -5.14 -14.13
C ASP A 199 -18.20 -4.60 -12.69
N SER A 200 -19.24 -4.02 -12.07
CA SER A 200 -19.11 -3.44 -10.72
C SER A 200 -18.97 -4.49 -9.60
N LYS A 201 -19.08 -5.78 -9.93
CA LYS A 201 -18.88 -6.89 -8.98
C LYS A 201 -17.50 -6.80 -8.30
N ALA A 202 -16.45 -6.51 -9.06
CA ALA A 202 -15.10 -6.36 -8.53
C ALA A 202 -15.03 -5.28 -7.44
N LEU A 203 -15.76 -4.17 -7.61
CA LEU A 203 -15.81 -3.11 -6.60
C LEU A 203 -16.55 -3.56 -5.34
N ARG A 204 -17.66 -4.29 -5.47
CA ARG A 204 -18.49 -4.69 -4.31
C ARG A 204 -17.88 -5.75 -3.41
N GLU A 205 -16.95 -6.53 -3.95
CA GLU A 205 -16.38 -7.70 -3.27
C GLU A 205 -14.94 -7.47 -2.80
N CYS A 206 -14.29 -6.38 -3.24
CA CYS A 206 -12.86 -6.19 -3.00
C CYS A 206 -12.50 -5.79 -1.56
N ALA A 207 -13.44 -5.25 -0.77
CA ALA A 207 -13.17 -4.75 0.58
C ALA A 207 -14.26 -5.12 1.60
N ASP A 208 -13.90 -4.95 2.87
CA ASP A 208 -14.79 -5.14 4.02
C ASP A 208 -15.49 -3.84 4.38
N HIS A 209 -14.76 -2.72 4.30
CA HIS A 209 -15.25 -1.38 4.58
C HIS A 209 -15.01 -0.43 3.40
N TYR A 210 -15.98 0.44 3.14
CA TYR A 210 -15.92 1.43 2.07
C TYR A 210 -16.05 2.85 2.63
N PHE A 211 -15.16 3.73 2.22
CA PHE A 211 -15.27 5.17 2.47
C PHE A 211 -15.43 5.88 1.13
N VAL A 212 -16.57 6.54 0.93
CA VAL A 212 -16.90 7.21 -0.34
C VAL A 212 -16.92 8.71 -0.10
N PHE A 213 -15.98 9.42 -0.71
CA PHE A 213 -15.94 10.88 -0.69
C PHE A 213 -16.88 11.41 -1.76
N ASP A 214 -17.90 12.16 -1.35
CA ASP A 214 -18.83 12.82 -2.27
C ASP A 214 -18.87 14.33 -2.01
N ARG A 215 -19.05 15.09 -3.08
CA ARG A 215 -19.14 16.54 -2.98
C ARG A 215 -20.50 16.88 -2.39
N ARG A 216 -20.54 17.75 -1.38
CA ARG A 216 -21.78 18.17 -0.74
C ARG A 216 -22.72 18.82 -1.76
N GLY A 217 -23.94 18.29 -1.86
CA GLY A 217 -24.95 18.71 -2.83
C GLY A 217 -24.86 17.97 -4.18
N ASP A 218 -23.80 17.20 -4.41
CA ASP A 218 -23.73 16.26 -5.52
C ASP A 218 -24.32 14.90 -5.10
N ARG A 219 -24.88 14.17 -6.05
CA ARG A 219 -25.51 12.85 -5.87
C ARG A 219 -24.93 11.80 -6.82
N ARG A 220 -23.76 12.07 -7.40
CA ARG A 220 -23.09 11.16 -8.34
C ARG A 220 -22.74 9.83 -7.71
N ALA A 221 -22.34 9.81 -6.43
CA ALA A 221 -21.92 8.58 -5.77
C ALA A 221 -23.09 7.76 -5.22
N ASP A 222 -24.30 8.31 -5.11
CA ASP A 222 -25.48 7.65 -4.50
C ASP A 222 -25.73 6.26 -5.08
N ARG A 223 -25.68 6.13 -6.41
CA ARG A 223 -25.87 4.83 -7.07
C ARG A 223 -24.76 3.84 -6.72
N THR A 224 -23.51 4.31 -6.64
CA THR A 224 -22.36 3.48 -6.27
C THR A 224 -22.49 3.02 -4.81
N ILE A 225 -22.87 3.93 -3.91
CA ILE A 225 -23.10 3.66 -2.50
C ILE A 225 -24.22 2.62 -2.34
N ALA A 226 -25.35 2.80 -3.03
CA ALA A 226 -26.46 1.85 -3.00
C ALA A 226 -26.04 0.47 -3.54
N ASN A 227 -25.28 0.43 -4.64
CA ASN A 227 -24.77 -0.81 -5.23
C ASN A 227 -23.85 -1.58 -4.27
N ILE A 228 -22.98 -0.89 -3.52
CA ILE A 228 -22.10 -1.52 -2.52
C ILE A 228 -22.91 -1.96 -1.29
N ARG A 229 -23.84 -1.13 -0.80
CA ARG A 229 -24.68 -1.50 0.36
C ARG A 229 -25.57 -2.71 0.08
N ALA A 230 -25.99 -2.91 -1.17
CA ALA A 230 -26.79 -4.06 -1.58
C ALA A 230 -26.10 -5.42 -1.34
N THR A 231 -24.78 -5.45 -1.15
CA THR A 231 -24.03 -6.68 -0.80
C THR A 231 -23.78 -6.82 0.71
N GLY A 232 -24.43 -6.01 1.54
CA GLY A 232 -24.30 -6.06 3.00
C GLY A 232 -23.00 -5.46 3.55
N LYS A 233 -22.24 -4.74 2.72
CA LYS A 233 -20.97 -4.11 3.10
C LYS A 233 -21.19 -2.78 3.82
N GLU A 234 -20.30 -2.45 4.75
CA GLU A 234 -20.32 -1.17 5.45
C GLU A 234 -19.81 -0.05 4.54
N VAL A 235 -20.63 0.99 4.34
CA VAL A 235 -20.29 2.16 3.52
C VAL A 235 -20.50 3.45 4.30
N GLU A 236 -19.40 4.16 4.57
CA GLU A 236 -19.41 5.49 5.15
C GLU A 236 -19.22 6.56 4.06
N VAL A 237 -20.12 7.55 4.05
CA VAL A 237 -20.08 8.66 3.11
C VAL A 237 -19.38 9.85 3.77
N VAL A 238 -18.34 10.36 3.13
CA VAL A 238 -17.54 11.50 3.60
C VAL A 238 -17.84 12.69 2.71
N LEU A 239 -18.65 13.63 3.21
CA LEU A 239 -19.00 14.83 2.47
C LEU A 239 -17.85 15.84 2.50
N TRP A 240 -17.50 16.39 1.34
CA TRP A 240 -16.53 17.48 1.22
C TRP A 240 -17.14 18.65 0.44
N GLN A 241 -16.66 19.85 0.72
CA GLN A 241 -16.97 21.03 -0.08
C GLN A 241 -15.65 21.52 -0.69
N PRO A 242 -15.67 22.02 -1.94
CA PRO A 242 -14.54 22.81 -2.42
C PRO A 242 -14.33 23.95 -1.44
N GLU A 243 -13.08 24.25 -1.09
CA GLU A 243 -12.78 25.49 -0.40
C GLU A 243 -13.38 26.62 -1.25
N GLN A 244 -14.33 27.37 -0.69
CA GLN A 244 -14.67 28.66 -1.28
C GLN A 244 -13.35 29.43 -1.20
N MET A 245 -12.76 29.72 -2.36
CA MET A 245 -11.82 30.82 -2.42
C MET A 245 -12.65 32.06 -2.10
N ASP A 246 -12.84 32.33 -0.81
CA ASP A 246 -13.35 33.61 -0.36
C ASP A 246 -12.46 34.67 -1.02
N ASP A 247 -13.14 35.65 -1.59
CA ASP A 247 -12.61 36.80 -2.30
C ASP A 247 -11.42 37.44 -1.57
N MET A 248 -10.19 36.94 -1.77
CA MET A 248 -8.95 37.60 -1.36
C MET A 248 -8.51 38.70 -2.35
N PHE A 249 -9.45 39.20 -3.14
CA PHE A 249 -9.25 40.38 -3.98
C PHE A 249 -10.51 41.25 -3.97
N PHE A 250 -10.86 41.82 -2.82
CA PHE A 250 -11.47 43.15 -2.74
C PHE A 250 -11.02 43.87 -1.47
#